data_AF-A0AAV7CIN8-F1
#
_entry.id   AF-A0AAV7CIN8-F1
#
_cell.length_a   1.000
_cell.length_b   1.000
_cell.length_c   1.000
_cell.angle_alpha   90.00
_cell.angle_beta   90.00
_cell.angle_gamma   90.00
#
_symmetry.space_group_name_H-M   'P 1'
#
loop_
_entity.id
_entity.type
_entity.pdbx_description
1 polymer ?
#
loop_
_entity_poly.entity_id
_entity_poly.type
_entity_poly.pdbx_seq_one_letter_code
_entity_poly.pdbx_strand_id
1 'polypeptide(L)'
;MARNSTRPARWFVKLGYFPDPRPFCLRLSSLLADGGIAGCVDVLIQRIYPMQWMEKMGNGTYMFRNERAEEKEAERHAARQQRSLEALFAKVQDDYEKRQVAVKRRPRRQSLSEQQILALQDGAELYDALQNEPDPSYLESCLSSDQLRALNHHRQLLNDKRQAQIQADFRKAIESSEQETGSSTRREVTPVWKIRITDYKDPDSTSAYMLSIWRPLPDVVSLLKEGGRFRMYQLAASQSRGKSDTAAVQLTATKKTQFQHLQPLQDILEQIYTERQVTEFSQFQEPHFTAVYGEVDVVGLVISTQQKPGAAPLVYLSDESCNVVALKFCTDLGQLALEEITRPGTFIAATNLRWRSEHMSGVPVVFAGDLSFIAANPKEQHVLKAIQKLSQSIQSVSEFCKEMENKLMGILQTQNPKERALLSHCSLDPLSLVAAEGRCSTPLPKISHPQMSIPDGNINTDPKTCKKMKGLDYLSRIPPPASLTPMRTLLSPSLQRAFRPPRSLQKEDRPCEKTCASMDCSTPSKLEGGFVADEELAMINTQALVSGLDGGKLTSEQESAGSDVQKTPPIVVSPASEEAPKTEDVTPAPYKRRLCRRRKQKP
;
A
#
# COMPACT_ATOMS: atom_id res chain seq x y z
N MET A 1 12.27 -4.63 -34.43
CA MET A 1 12.04 -3.19 -34.16
C MET A 1 10.75 -3.03 -33.39
N ALA A 2 10.71 -2.18 -32.37
CA ALA A 2 9.49 -1.89 -31.62
C ALA A 2 8.66 -0.83 -32.36
N ARG A 3 7.39 -1.12 -32.65
CA ARG A 3 6.52 -0.27 -33.48
C ARG A 3 6.23 1.10 -32.83
N ASN A 4 6.17 1.17 -31.50
CA ASN A 4 6.04 2.41 -30.74
C ASN A 4 7.34 3.22 -30.63
N SER A 5 8.44 2.75 -31.22
CA SER A 5 9.72 3.47 -31.29
C SER A 5 10.19 3.73 -32.72
N THR A 6 9.36 3.42 -33.73
CA THR A 6 9.69 3.60 -35.14
C THR A 6 8.57 4.33 -35.87
N ARG A 7 8.93 5.26 -36.76
CA ARG A 7 7.99 5.93 -37.68
C ARG A 7 8.60 5.97 -39.07
N PRO A 8 7.80 5.96 -40.15
CA PRO A 8 8.30 6.17 -41.50
C PRO A 8 9.09 7.48 -41.58
N ALA A 9 10.28 7.43 -42.17
CA ALA A 9 11.08 8.60 -42.46
C ALA A 9 10.68 9.21 -43.81
N ARG A 10 11.00 10.49 -44.03
CA ARG A 10 10.82 11.12 -45.35
C ARG A 10 11.77 10.48 -46.37
N TRP A 11 11.37 10.46 -47.64
CA TRP A 11 12.10 9.75 -48.71
C TRP A 11 13.57 10.20 -48.87
N PHE A 12 13.88 11.45 -48.55
CA PHE A 12 15.22 12.04 -48.69
C PHE A 12 16.10 11.91 -47.44
N VAL A 13 15.61 11.30 -46.35
CA VAL A 13 16.37 11.19 -45.10
C VAL A 13 17.56 10.26 -45.31
N LYS A 14 18.76 10.74 -44.94
CA LYS A 14 20.00 9.97 -45.03
C LYS A 14 19.93 8.73 -44.14
N LEU A 15 20.31 7.58 -44.69
CA LEU A 15 20.45 6.33 -43.94
C LEU A 15 21.59 6.44 -42.92
N GLY A 16 21.41 5.80 -41.75
CA GLY A 16 22.37 5.80 -40.65
C GLY A 16 21.82 6.50 -39.40
N TYR A 17 22.72 6.94 -38.53
CA TYR A 17 22.35 7.66 -37.31
C TYR A 17 21.71 9.02 -37.63
N PHE A 18 20.64 9.34 -36.90
CA PHE A 18 20.02 10.65 -36.96
C PHE A 18 20.79 11.65 -36.07
N PRO A 19 20.98 12.92 -36.49
CA PRO A 19 21.79 13.89 -35.74
C PRO A 19 21.31 14.17 -34.32
N ASP A 20 19.99 14.19 -34.08
CA ASP A 20 19.41 14.34 -32.75
C ASP A 20 19.22 12.96 -32.11
N PRO A 21 19.96 12.62 -31.04
CA PRO A 21 19.83 11.32 -30.38
C PRO A 21 18.60 11.23 -29.47
N ARG A 22 17.90 12.35 -29.21
CA ARG A 22 16.77 12.37 -28.28
C ARG A 22 15.58 11.61 -28.87
N PRO A 23 14.83 10.85 -28.05
CA PRO A 23 13.61 10.20 -28.51
C PRO A 23 12.61 11.24 -29.05
N PHE A 24 12.13 11.01 -30.27
CA PHE A 24 11.06 11.83 -30.84
C PHE A 24 9.74 11.56 -30.10
N CYS A 25 8.96 12.63 -29.89
CA CYS A 25 7.74 12.52 -29.10
C CYS A 25 6.55 12.06 -29.94
N LEU A 26 5.76 11.18 -29.36
CA LEU A 26 4.64 10.50 -29.99
C LEU A 26 3.32 10.96 -29.41
N ARG A 27 2.29 10.98 -30.26
CA ARG A 27 0.91 11.14 -29.79
C ARG A 27 0.45 9.88 -29.09
N LEU A 28 -0.29 10.04 -27.98
CA LEU A 28 -0.85 8.90 -27.23
C LEU A 28 -1.78 8.03 -28.10
N SER A 29 -2.57 8.67 -28.97
CA SER A 29 -3.46 8.02 -29.94
C SER A 29 -2.74 7.15 -30.97
N SER A 30 -1.45 7.39 -31.21
CA SER A 30 -0.64 6.61 -32.15
C SER A 30 0.01 5.36 -31.54
N LEU A 31 -0.12 5.17 -30.23
CA LEU A 31 0.49 4.05 -29.52
C LEU A 31 -0.33 2.78 -29.72
N LEU A 32 0.37 1.65 -29.83
CA LEU A 32 -0.23 0.34 -29.96
C LEU A 32 0.07 -0.50 -28.73
N ALA A 33 -0.93 -1.28 -28.30
CA ALA A 33 -0.84 -2.14 -27.12
C ALA A 33 0.31 -3.17 -27.20
N ASP A 34 0.58 -3.70 -28.38
CA ASP A 34 1.65 -4.65 -28.67
C ASP A 34 2.88 -3.99 -29.33
N GLY A 35 2.90 -2.66 -29.40
CA GLY A 35 3.93 -1.90 -30.11
C GLY A 35 5.25 -1.76 -29.37
N GLY A 36 5.37 -2.29 -28.14
CA GLY A 36 6.55 -2.15 -27.28
C GLY A 36 6.63 -0.78 -26.61
N ILE A 37 7.85 -0.39 -26.20
CA ILE A 37 8.11 0.83 -25.43
C ILE A 37 7.92 2.08 -26.30
N ALA A 38 7.25 3.10 -25.74
CA ALA A 38 7.18 4.45 -26.27
C ALA A 38 8.38 5.28 -25.79
N GLY A 39 9.16 5.81 -26.73
CA GLY A 39 10.39 6.53 -26.42
C GLY A 39 10.18 7.87 -25.69
N CYS A 40 9.27 8.71 -26.19
CA CYS A 40 8.85 9.98 -25.58
C CYS A 40 7.35 10.22 -25.81
N VAL A 41 6.65 10.72 -24.80
CA VAL A 41 5.30 11.32 -24.91
C VAL A 41 5.28 12.68 -24.19
N ASP A 42 4.49 13.64 -24.68
CA ASP A 42 4.31 14.98 -24.07
C ASP A 42 2.87 15.07 -23.58
N VAL A 43 2.68 15.07 -22.27
CA VAL A 43 1.39 14.79 -21.65
C VAL A 43 1.03 15.83 -20.60
N LEU A 44 -0.27 15.95 -20.36
CA LEU A 44 -0.84 16.67 -19.23
C LEU A 44 -1.46 15.68 -18.24
N ILE A 45 -1.25 15.90 -16.94
CA ILE A 45 -1.87 15.11 -15.88
C ILE A 45 -3.27 15.64 -15.60
N GLN A 46 -4.28 14.81 -15.86
CA GLN A 46 -5.69 15.15 -15.67
C GLN A 46 -6.17 14.77 -14.28
N ARG A 47 -5.94 13.52 -13.87
CA ARG A 47 -6.38 13.01 -12.56
C ARG A 47 -5.26 12.18 -11.95
N ILE A 48 -5.04 12.36 -10.66
CA ILE A 48 -4.20 11.51 -9.83
C ILE A 48 -5.13 10.70 -8.93
N TYR A 49 -4.99 9.38 -8.95
CA TYR A 49 -5.78 8.49 -8.12
C TYR A 49 -5.02 8.13 -6.83
N PRO A 50 -5.74 7.67 -5.79
CA PRO A 50 -5.12 7.12 -4.60
C PRO A 50 -4.17 5.95 -4.92
N MET A 51 -3.20 5.72 -4.05
CA MET A 51 -2.35 4.54 -4.13
C MET A 51 -3.19 3.27 -3.91
N GLN A 52 -2.86 2.21 -4.64
CA GLN A 52 -3.47 0.88 -4.48
C GLN A 52 -2.39 -0.12 -4.10
N TRP A 53 -2.72 -1.09 -3.25
CA TRP A 53 -1.83 -2.15 -2.84
C TRP A 53 -2.26 -3.45 -3.51
N MET A 54 -1.39 -3.99 -4.36
CA MET A 54 -1.63 -5.24 -5.06
C MET A 54 -0.93 -6.37 -4.32
N GLU A 55 -1.71 -7.32 -3.80
CA GLU A 55 -1.18 -8.58 -3.25
C GLU A 55 -1.32 -9.70 -4.26
N LYS A 56 -0.23 -10.44 -4.46
CA LYS A 56 -0.25 -11.68 -5.24
C LYS A 56 -0.50 -12.86 -4.31
N MET A 57 -1.62 -13.52 -4.52
CA MET A 57 -2.05 -14.68 -3.76
C MET A 57 -1.32 -15.94 -4.25
N GLY A 58 -1.16 -16.94 -3.38
CA GLY A 58 -0.47 -18.21 -3.72
C GLY A 58 -1.11 -19.02 -4.86
N ASN A 59 -2.41 -18.79 -5.13
CA ASN A 59 -3.13 -19.38 -6.26
C ASN A 59 -2.86 -18.65 -7.60
N GLY A 60 -2.01 -17.62 -7.61
CA GLY A 60 -1.66 -16.83 -8.80
C GLY A 60 -2.67 -15.72 -9.14
N THR A 61 -3.65 -15.46 -8.28
CA THR A 61 -4.56 -14.32 -8.45
C THR A 61 -4.03 -13.06 -7.76
N TYR A 62 -4.49 -11.89 -8.23
CA TYR A 62 -4.13 -10.61 -7.65
C TYR A 62 -5.32 -9.99 -6.91
N MET A 63 -5.06 -9.44 -5.73
CA MET A 63 -6.02 -8.70 -4.93
C MET A 63 -5.57 -7.25 -4.82
N PHE A 64 -6.47 -6.30 -5.08
CA PHE A 64 -6.19 -4.87 -4.92
C PHE A 64 -6.88 -4.35 -3.65
N ARG A 65 -6.14 -3.59 -2.84
CA ARG A 65 -6.64 -2.94 -1.63
C ARG A 65 -6.39 -1.44 -1.68
N ASN A 66 -7.26 -0.68 -1.03
CA ASN A 66 -6.98 0.70 -0.66
C ASN A 66 -6.04 0.73 0.56
N GLU A 67 -5.61 1.93 0.97
CA GLU A 67 -4.66 2.14 2.06
C GLU A 67 -5.14 1.52 3.37
N ARG A 68 -6.38 1.85 3.78
CA ARG A 68 -6.96 1.36 5.04
C ARG A 68 -7.16 -0.16 5.07
N ALA A 69 -7.59 -0.74 3.95
CA ALA A 69 -7.77 -2.19 3.85
C ALA A 69 -6.42 -2.93 3.89
N GLU A 70 -5.37 -2.35 3.29
CA GLU A 70 -4.03 -2.93 3.39
C GLU A 70 -3.46 -2.80 4.80
N GLU A 71 -3.62 -1.66 5.47
CA GLU A 71 -3.21 -1.47 6.88
C GLU A 71 -3.89 -2.50 7.79
N LYS A 72 -5.21 -2.62 7.72
CA LYS A 72 -6.00 -3.62 8.46
C LYS A 72 -5.55 -5.06 8.17
N GLU A 73 -5.22 -5.38 6.92
CA GLU A 73 -4.75 -6.73 6.55
C GLU A 73 -3.29 -6.97 6.98
N ALA A 74 -2.44 -5.95 6.92
CA ALA A 74 -1.07 -6.00 7.41
C ALA A 74 -1.03 -6.24 8.91
N GLU A 75 -1.84 -5.53 9.68
CA GLU A 75 -2.03 -5.75 11.13
C GLU A 75 -2.57 -7.15 11.41
N ARG A 76 -3.63 -7.58 10.71
CA ARG A 76 -4.21 -8.92 10.86
C ARG A 76 -3.18 -10.01 10.54
N HIS A 77 -2.32 -9.78 9.56
CA HIS A 77 -1.27 -10.72 9.19
C HIS A 77 -0.15 -10.73 10.24
N ALA A 78 0.31 -9.58 10.70
CA ALA A 78 1.30 -9.46 11.78
C ALA A 78 0.79 -10.14 13.06
N ALA A 79 -0.46 -9.93 13.45
CA ALA A 79 -1.08 -10.58 14.59
C ALA A 79 -1.16 -12.11 14.42
N ARG A 80 -1.45 -12.60 13.20
CA ARG A 80 -1.44 -14.05 12.90
C ARG A 80 -0.03 -14.63 13.00
N GLN A 81 0.98 -13.94 12.47
CA GLN A 81 2.36 -14.37 12.59
C GLN A 81 2.82 -14.39 14.05
N GLN A 82 2.49 -13.35 14.82
CA GLN A 82 2.81 -13.28 16.24
C GLN A 82 2.20 -14.44 17.03
N ARG A 83 0.90 -14.72 16.84
CA ARG A 83 0.24 -15.88 17.49
C ARG A 83 0.88 -17.20 17.09
N SER A 84 1.28 -17.34 15.82
CA SER A 84 1.96 -18.54 15.33
C SER A 84 3.33 -18.72 16.01
N LEU A 85 4.08 -17.62 16.20
CA LEU A 85 5.37 -17.64 16.90
C LEU A 85 5.20 -17.96 18.39
N GLU A 86 4.19 -17.39 19.05
CA GLU A 86 3.86 -17.69 20.45
C GLU A 86 3.47 -19.16 20.63
N ALA A 87 2.63 -19.70 19.73
CA ALA A 87 2.27 -21.11 19.76
C ALA A 87 3.47 -22.03 19.54
N LEU A 88 4.38 -21.66 18.64
CA LEU A 88 5.63 -22.39 18.42
C LEU A 88 6.52 -22.34 19.66
N PHE A 89 6.64 -21.16 20.28
CA PHE A 89 7.42 -20.97 21.50
C PHE A 89 6.89 -21.83 22.66
N ALA A 90 5.57 -21.78 22.89
CA ALA A 90 4.91 -22.59 23.92
C ALA A 90 5.13 -24.10 23.69
N LYS A 91 5.07 -24.55 22.42
CA LYS A 91 5.37 -25.94 22.06
C LYS A 91 6.81 -26.33 22.38
N VAL A 92 7.79 -25.48 22.05
CA VAL A 92 9.21 -25.72 22.36
C VAL A 92 9.45 -25.79 23.86
N GLN A 93 8.80 -24.91 24.64
CA GLN A 93 8.89 -24.93 26.09
C GLN A 93 8.29 -26.22 26.70
N ASP A 94 7.10 -26.62 26.26
CA ASP A 94 6.45 -27.87 26.70
C ASP A 94 7.29 -29.11 26.34
N ASP A 95 7.86 -29.15 25.14
CA ASP A 95 8.77 -30.22 24.71
C ASP A 95 10.04 -30.28 25.59
N TYR A 96 10.59 -29.13 25.99
CA TYR A 96 11.73 -29.07 26.90
C TYR A 96 11.38 -29.61 28.30
N GLU A 97 10.26 -29.18 28.86
CA GLU A 97 9.81 -29.61 30.19
C GLU A 97 9.57 -31.12 30.26
N LYS A 98 8.93 -31.69 29.22
CA LYS A 98 8.77 -33.15 29.08
C LYS A 98 10.09 -33.89 29.04
N ARG A 99 11.10 -33.39 28.30
CA ARG A 99 12.45 -33.99 28.28
C ARG A 99 13.11 -33.94 29.66
N GLN A 100 12.94 -32.85 30.40
CA GLN A 100 13.50 -32.71 31.75
C GLN A 100 12.84 -33.65 32.77
N VAL A 101 11.50 -33.77 32.76
CA VAL A 101 10.79 -34.71 33.64
C VAL A 101 11.22 -36.16 33.39
N ALA A 102 11.48 -36.54 32.13
CA ALA A 102 11.99 -37.87 31.80
C ALA A 102 13.39 -38.13 32.38
N VAL A 103 14.24 -37.11 32.46
CA VAL A 103 15.62 -37.21 33.00
C VAL A 103 15.66 -37.23 34.53
N LYS A 104 14.70 -36.60 35.21
CA LYS A 104 14.65 -36.49 36.69
C LYS A 104 14.16 -37.74 37.44
N ARG A 105 13.80 -38.84 36.76
CA ARG A 105 13.36 -40.10 37.40
C ARG A 105 14.52 -40.92 37.99
N ARG A 106 15.33 -40.33 38.87
CA ARG A 106 16.40 -41.01 39.63
C ARG A 106 15.83 -41.61 40.93
N PRO A 107 16.39 -42.74 41.43
CA PRO A 107 15.96 -43.32 42.71
C PRO A 107 16.32 -42.40 43.88
N ARG A 108 15.39 -42.26 44.84
CA ARG A 108 15.58 -41.47 46.08
C ARG A 108 16.82 -41.94 46.84
N ARG A 109 17.72 -41.02 47.18
CA ARG A 109 18.82 -41.26 48.15
C ARG A 109 18.36 -40.92 49.57
N GLN A 110 19.03 -41.51 50.57
CA GLN A 110 18.75 -41.30 51.99
C GLN A 110 19.00 -39.83 52.40
N SER A 111 18.21 -39.35 53.37
CA SER A 111 18.33 -38.01 53.96
C SER A 111 19.70 -37.80 54.60
N LEU A 112 20.28 -36.62 54.40
CA LEU A 112 21.63 -36.26 54.85
C LEU A 112 21.62 -35.80 56.32
N SER A 113 22.68 -36.09 57.07
CA SER A 113 22.83 -35.58 58.44
C SER A 113 23.28 -34.12 58.46
N GLU A 114 23.00 -33.39 59.55
CA GLU A 114 23.37 -31.97 59.73
C GLU A 114 24.88 -31.71 59.55
N GLN A 115 25.72 -32.66 59.99
CA GLN A 115 27.18 -32.59 59.80
C GLN A 115 27.60 -32.79 58.33
N GLN A 116 26.83 -33.56 57.56
CA GLN A 116 27.06 -33.75 56.14
C GLN A 116 26.61 -32.53 55.33
N ILE A 117 25.55 -31.84 55.77
CA ILE A 117 25.06 -30.59 55.16
C ILE A 117 26.11 -29.47 55.31
N LEU A 118 26.75 -29.36 56.48
CA LEU A 118 27.83 -28.39 56.70
C LEU A 118 29.12 -28.67 55.90
N ALA A 119 29.32 -29.92 55.46
CA ALA A 119 30.47 -30.33 54.67
C ALA A 119 30.33 -30.00 53.17
N LEU A 120 29.10 -29.80 52.67
CA LEU A 120 28.84 -29.48 51.27
C LEU A 120 29.12 -28.00 51.00
N GLN A 121 30.13 -27.70 50.18
CA GLN A 121 30.40 -26.31 49.74
C GLN A 121 30.12 -26.07 48.26
N ASP A 122 30.01 -27.13 47.46
CA ASP A 122 29.71 -27.00 46.03
C ASP A 122 28.22 -26.78 45.78
N GLY A 123 27.91 -25.82 44.90
CA GLY A 123 26.54 -25.44 44.59
C GLY A 123 25.74 -26.54 43.86
N ALA A 124 26.41 -27.43 43.12
CA ALA A 124 25.75 -28.54 42.44
C ALA A 124 25.37 -29.66 43.41
N GLU A 125 26.24 -29.97 44.37
CA GLU A 125 25.97 -30.95 45.43
C GLU A 125 24.85 -30.47 46.36
N LEU A 126 24.86 -29.18 46.73
CA LEU A 126 23.78 -28.55 47.50
C LEU A 126 22.43 -28.59 46.77
N TYR A 127 22.42 -28.38 45.45
CA TYR A 127 21.20 -28.46 44.64
C TYR A 127 20.67 -29.90 44.52
N ASP A 128 21.54 -30.90 44.34
CA ASP A 128 21.13 -32.31 44.31
C ASP A 128 20.61 -32.78 45.68
N ALA A 129 21.27 -32.37 46.78
CA ALA A 129 20.78 -32.61 48.14
C ALA A 129 19.35 -32.06 48.34
N LEU A 130 19.11 -30.82 47.90
CA LEU A 130 17.81 -30.17 48.00
C LEU A 130 16.71 -30.86 47.17
N GLN A 131 17.02 -31.35 45.96
CA GLN A 131 16.04 -32.06 45.11
C GLN A 131 15.62 -33.42 45.70
N ASN A 132 16.44 -34.00 46.58
CA ASN A 132 16.21 -35.33 47.16
C ASN A 132 15.64 -35.28 48.59
N GLU A 133 15.60 -34.12 49.24
CA GLU A 133 15.06 -33.97 50.60
C GLU A 133 13.52 -33.87 50.62
N PRO A 134 12.83 -34.57 51.56
CA PRO A 134 11.40 -34.40 51.81
C PRO A 134 10.95 -32.99 52.19
N ASP A 135 11.80 -32.20 52.88
CA ASP A 135 11.50 -30.80 53.23
C ASP A 135 12.61 -29.85 52.76
N PRO A 136 12.51 -29.32 51.52
CA PRO A 136 13.49 -28.41 50.94
C PRO A 136 13.64 -27.09 51.72
N SER A 137 12.53 -26.61 52.29
CA SER A 137 12.49 -25.33 53.03
C SER A 137 13.30 -25.42 54.33
N TYR A 138 13.24 -26.57 55.00
CA TYR A 138 14.05 -26.85 56.18
C TYR A 138 15.54 -26.89 55.85
N LEU A 139 15.93 -27.62 54.79
CA LEU A 139 17.34 -27.72 54.39
C LEU A 139 17.92 -26.34 54.03
N GLU A 140 17.18 -25.49 53.32
CA GLU A 140 17.62 -24.12 53.00
C GLU A 140 17.88 -23.25 54.23
N SER A 141 17.09 -23.44 55.30
CA SER A 141 17.27 -22.69 56.56
C SER A 141 18.53 -23.09 57.33
N CYS A 142 19.06 -24.29 57.08
CA CYS A 142 20.27 -24.82 57.70
C CYS A 142 21.56 -24.43 56.95
N LEU A 143 21.46 -23.81 55.77
CA LEU A 143 22.62 -23.43 54.96
C LEU A 143 23.27 -22.14 55.49
N SER A 144 24.61 -22.14 55.53
CA SER A 144 25.36 -20.91 55.78
C SER A 144 25.21 -19.90 54.64
N SER A 145 25.53 -18.62 54.90
CA SER A 145 25.44 -17.55 53.89
C SER A 145 26.26 -17.84 52.63
N ASP A 146 27.44 -18.45 52.77
CA ASP A 146 28.30 -18.78 51.64
C ASP A 146 27.78 -20.00 50.85
N GLN A 147 27.23 -21.02 51.54
CA GLN A 147 26.57 -22.16 50.91
C GLN A 147 25.31 -21.72 50.15
N LEU A 148 24.51 -20.81 50.72
CA LEU A 148 23.33 -20.25 50.07
C LEU A 148 23.71 -19.45 48.82
N ARG A 149 24.82 -18.70 48.86
CA ARG A 149 25.37 -18.01 47.68
C ARG A 149 25.79 -18.99 46.59
N ALA A 150 26.48 -20.08 46.95
CA ALA A 150 26.90 -21.12 46.02
C ALA A 150 25.70 -21.85 45.39
N LEU A 151 24.68 -22.18 46.18
CA LEU A 151 23.42 -22.78 45.71
C LEU A 151 22.68 -21.86 44.75
N ASN A 152 22.51 -20.58 45.10
CA ASN A 152 21.81 -19.61 44.26
C ASN A 152 22.56 -19.34 42.94
N HIS A 153 23.89 -19.29 42.98
CA HIS A 153 24.70 -19.22 41.76
C HIS A 153 24.50 -20.46 40.86
N HIS A 154 24.44 -21.65 41.44
CA HIS A 154 24.15 -22.87 40.67
C HIS A 154 22.72 -22.88 40.09
N ARG A 155 21.71 -22.44 40.85
CA ARG A 155 20.34 -22.25 40.36
C ARG A 155 20.29 -21.29 39.18
N GLN A 156 20.99 -20.17 39.28
CA GLN A 156 21.10 -19.20 38.19
C GLN A 156 21.74 -19.83 36.95
N LEU A 157 22.85 -20.57 37.09
CA LEU A 157 23.48 -21.28 35.98
C LEU A 157 22.55 -22.31 35.31
N LEU A 158 21.75 -23.04 36.10
CA LEU A 158 20.77 -24.00 35.57
C LEU A 158 19.63 -23.31 34.84
N ASN A 159 19.15 -22.19 35.37
CA ASN A 159 18.13 -21.36 34.72
C ASN A 159 18.66 -20.75 33.41
N ASP A 160 19.87 -20.21 33.41
CA ASP A 160 20.54 -19.69 32.22
C ASP A 160 20.73 -20.79 31.16
N LYS A 161 21.11 -22.00 31.58
CA LYS A 161 21.25 -23.16 30.68
C LYS A 161 19.90 -23.60 30.11
N ARG A 162 18.85 -23.69 30.95
CA ARG A 162 17.47 -23.96 30.50
C ARG A 162 17.05 -22.95 29.45
N GLN A 163 17.27 -21.68 29.75
CA GLN A 163 16.88 -20.56 28.92
C GLN A 163 17.62 -20.56 27.58
N ALA A 164 18.94 -20.77 27.60
CA ALA A 164 19.74 -20.88 26.39
C ALA A 164 19.31 -22.07 25.51
N GLN A 165 18.93 -23.20 26.11
CA GLN A 165 18.46 -24.38 25.38
C GLN A 165 17.09 -24.15 24.73
N ILE A 166 16.12 -23.60 25.47
CA ILE A 166 14.81 -23.25 24.92
C ILE A 166 14.95 -22.23 23.76
N GLN A 167 15.80 -21.21 23.93
CA GLN A 167 16.06 -20.24 22.87
C GLN A 167 16.71 -20.86 21.63
N ALA A 168 17.68 -21.77 21.81
CA ALA A 168 18.33 -22.46 20.71
C ALA A 168 17.35 -23.38 19.95
N ASP A 169 16.54 -24.15 20.68
CA ASP A 169 15.50 -25.01 20.09
C ASP A 169 14.45 -24.17 19.36
N PHE A 170 14.07 -23.01 19.90
CA PHE A 170 13.12 -22.09 19.26
C PHE A 170 13.68 -21.49 17.97
N ARG A 171 14.93 -21.00 17.96
CA ARG A 171 15.60 -20.51 16.74
C ARG A 171 15.67 -21.59 15.68
N LYS A 172 16.06 -22.81 16.07
CA LYS A 172 16.09 -23.96 15.18
C LYS A 172 14.70 -24.29 14.60
N ALA A 173 13.65 -24.18 15.43
CA ALA A 173 12.28 -24.40 15.00
C ALA A 173 11.81 -23.35 13.97
N ILE A 174 12.16 -22.07 14.17
CA ILE A 174 11.90 -21.00 13.20
C ILE A 174 12.61 -21.31 11.88
N GLU A 175 13.92 -21.54 11.90
CA GLU A 175 14.71 -21.83 10.70
C GLU A 175 14.18 -23.04 9.93
N SER A 176 13.77 -24.09 10.65
CA SER A 176 13.16 -25.28 10.04
C SER A 176 11.80 -24.97 9.39
N SER A 177 10.98 -24.13 10.03
CA SER A 177 9.69 -23.73 9.48
C SER A 177 9.84 -22.85 8.24
N GLU A 178 10.84 -21.96 8.20
CA GLU A 178 11.13 -21.12 7.03
C GLU A 178 11.64 -21.92 5.84
N GLN A 179 12.43 -22.97 6.09
CA GLN A 179 12.95 -23.86 5.05
C GLN A 179 11.85 -24.78 4.48
N GLU A 180 10.98 -25.34 5.32
CA GLU A 180 9.89 -26.23 4.88
C GLU A 180 8.78 -25.48 4.14
N THR A 181 8.43 -24.26 4.59
CA THR A 181 7.31 -23.51 4.02
C THR A 181 7.69 -22.71 2.77
N GLY A 182 8.99 -22.65 2.44
CA GLY A 182 9.52 -21.75 1.42
C GLY A 182 9.06 -20.30 1.66
N SER A 183 9.23 -19.42 0.67
CA SER A 183 8.79 -18.01 0.71
C SER A 183 7.28 -17.77 0.97
N SER A 184 6.48 -18.80 1.33
CA SER A 184 5.02 -18.79 1.36
C SER A 184 4.38 -18.08 2.58
N THR A 185 5.16 -17.68 3.58
CA THR A 185 4.64 -16.90 4.73
C THR A 185 4.72 -15.39 4.53
N ARG A 186 5.48 -14.93 3.52
CA ARG A 186 5.66 -13.51 3.23
C ARG A 186 4.66 -13.07 2.17
N ARG A 187 3.75 -12.15 2.55
CA ARG A 187 2.83 -11.53 1.61
C ARG A 187 3.61 -10.76 0.53
N GLU A 188 3.33 -11.07 -0.74
CA GLU A 188 3.91 -10.34 -1.88
C GLU A 188 2.99 -9.16 -2.23
N VAL A 189 3.16 -8.04 -1.51
CA VAL A 189 2.39 -6.81 -1.71
C VAL A 189 3.24 -5.79 -2.48
N THR A 190 2.67 -5.16 -3.50
CA THR A 190 3.32 -4.11 -4.28
C THR A 190 2.37 -2.91 -4.48
N PRO A 191 2.79 -1.69 -4.11
CA PRO A 191 1.99 -0.50 -4.35
C PRO A 191 2.00 -0.10 -5.83
N VAL A 192 0.86 0.40 -6.28
CA VAL A 192 0.58 0.84 -7.66
C VAL A 192 -0.09 2.19 -7.59
N TRP A 193 0.41 3.12 -8.38
CA TRP A 193 -0.17 4.45 -8.48
C TRP A 193 -0.66 4.70 -9.90
N LYS A 194 -1.94 5.04 -10.02
CA LYS A 194 -2.59 5.27 -11.31
C LYS A 194 -2.82 6.76 -11.51
N ILE A 195 -2.61 7.21 -12.74
CA ILE A 195 -2.71 8.60 -13.14
C ILE A 195 -3.38 8.65 -14.51
N ARG A 196 -4.42 9.48 -14.66
CA ARG A 196 -5.04 9.78 -15.95
C ARG A 196 -4.27 10.90 -16.64
N ILE A 197 -3.86 10.66 -17.88
CA ILE A 197 -3.08 11.57 -18.70
C ILE A 197 -3.72 11.77 -20.08
N THR A 198 -3.50 12.95 -20.66
CA THR A 198 -3.90 13.27 -22.04
C THR A 198 -2.72 13.84 -22.80
N ASP A 199 -2.82 13.87 -24.12
CA ASP A 199 -1.80 14.50 -24.96
C ASP A 199 -1.82 16.02 -24.74
N TYR A 200 -0.64 16.64 -24.62
CA TYR A 200 -0.58 18.09 -24.48
C TYR A 200 -0.75 18.83 -25.82
N LYS A 201 -0.38 18.19 -26.93
CA LYS A 201 -0.35 18.81 -28.27
C LYS A 201 -1.56 18.45 -29.13
N ASP A 202 -2.53 17.74 -28.58
CA ASP A 202 -3.73 17.28 -29.26
C ASP A 202 -4.96 17.58 -28.40
N PRO A 203 -5.36 18.87 -28.30
CA PRO A 203 -6.44 19.30 -27.41
C PRO A 203 -7.81 18.72 -27.80
N ASP A 204 -7.99 18.34 -29.06
CA ASP A 204 -9.22 17.71 -29.56
C ASP A 204 -9.32 16.23 -29.17
N SER A 205 -8.28 15.67 -28.57
CA SER A 205 -8.26 14.28 -28.11
C SER A 205 -9.13 14.12 -26.85
N THR A 206 -10.37 13.69 -27.04
CA THR A 206 -11.27 13.24 -25.96
C THR A 206 -10.79 11.95 -25.26
N SER A 207 -9.72 11.33 -25.76
CA SER A 207 -9.18 10.09 -25.24
C SER A 207 -8.20 10.35 -24.10
N ALA A 208 -8.58 9.93 -22.89
CA ALA A 208 -7.70 9.93 -21.74
C ALA A 208 -7.09 8.53 -21.54
N TYR A 209 -5.81 8.49 -21.17
CA TYR A 209 -5.04 7.27 -21.02
C TYR A 209 -4.67 7.06 -19.56
N MET A 210 -4.63 5.81 -19.14
CA MET A 210 -4.20 5.44 -17.79
C MET A 210 -2.70 5.16 -17.78
N LEU A 211 -1.95 5.88 -16.96
CA LEU A 211 -0.57 5.61 -16.61
C LEU A 211 -0.51 4.89 -15.26
N SER A 212 0.24 3.80 -15.18
CA SER A 212 0.48 3.06 -13.94
C SER A 212 1.96 3.08 -13.56
N ILE A 213 2.25 3.50 -12.33
CA ILE A 213 3.59 3.56 -11.75
C ILE A 213 3.65 2.55 -10.61
N TRP A 214 4.47 1.52 -10.75
CA TRP A 214 4.68 0.49 -9.74
C TRP A 214 5.80 0.91 -8.80
N ARG A 215 5.60 0.77 -7.48
CA ARG A 215 6.57 1.18 -6.45
C ARG A 215 7.05 2.63 -6.68
N PRO A 216 6.11 3.59 -6.73
CA PRO A 216 6.47 4.99 -6.97
C PRO A 216 7.41 5.47 -5.86
N LEU A 217 8.51 6.12 -6.24
CA LEU A 217 9.41 6.75 -5.29
C LEU A 217 8.75 8.01 -4.68
N PRO A 218 9.04 8.36 -3.41
CA PRO A 218 8.49 9.56 -2.77
C PRO A 218 8.68 10.83 -3.60
N ASP A 219 9.85 10.99 -4.23
CA ASP A 219 10.17 12.12 -5.11
C ASP A 219 9.25 12.20 -6.34
N VAL A 220 8.83 11.06 -6.88
CA VAL A 220 7.90 11.02 -8.02
C VAL A 220 6.49 11.40 -7.57
N VAL A 221 6.08 10.98 -6.36
CA VAL A 221 4.78 11.31 -5.77
C VAL A 221 4.69 12.81 -5.44
N SER A 222 5.78 13.42 -4.99
CA SER A 222 5.86 14.86 -4.75
C SER A 222 5.93 15.67 -6.05
N LEU A 223 6.63 15.16 -7.07
CA LEU A 223 6.79 15.82 -8.37
C LEU A 223 5.51 15.86 -9.22
N LEU A 224 4.80 14.75 -9.35
CA LEU A 224 3.64 14.65 -10.25
C LEU A 224 2.40 15.25 -9.57
N LYS A 225 1.79 16.26 -10.21
CA LYS A 225 0.58 16.97 -9.76
C LYS A 225 -0.42 17.13 -10.89
N GLU A 226 -1.71 17.16 -10.55
CA GLU A 226 -2.78 17.47 -11.51
C GLU A 226 -2.57 18.86 -12.13
N GLY A 227 -2.92 19.03 -13.40
CA GLY A 227 -2.63 20.24 -14.18
C GLY A 227 -1.16 20.38 -14.61
N GLY A 228 -0.27 19.51 -14.12
CA GLY A 228 1.14 19.52 -14.50
C GLY A 228 1.39 18.93 -15.89
N ARG A 229 2.27 19.59 -16.66
CA ARG A 229 2.73 19.11 -17.97
C ARG A 229 4.07 18.41 -17.85
N PHE A 230 4.16 17.21 -18.43
CA PHE A 230 5.36 16.39 -18.38
C PHE A 230 5.70 15.79 -19.73
N ARG A 231 6.99 15.79 -20.04
CA ARG A 231 7.56 14.90 -21.04
C ARG A 231 8.02 13.62 -20.35
N MET A 232 7.41 12.51 -20.71
CA MET A 232 7.69 11.21 -20.11
C MET A 232 8.42 10.32 -21.11
N TYR A 233 9.47 9.65 -20.65
CA TYR A 233 10.33 8.81 -21.48
C TYR A 233 10.21 7.34 -21.11
N GLN A 234 10.44 6.44 -22.09
CA GLN A 234 10.55 5.00 -21.86
C GLN A 234 9.34 4.38 -21.15
N LEU A 235 8.12 4.68 -21.63
CA LEU A 235 6.88 4.09 -21.11
C LEU A 235 6.54 2.79 -21.84
N ALA A 236 6.19 1.75 -21.11
CA ALA A 236 5.67 0.52 -21.71
C ALA A 236 4.19 0.70 -22.06
N ALA A 237 3.80 0.35 -23.29
CA ALA A 237 2.41 0.28 -23.70
C ALA A 237 1.90 -1.16 -23.56
N SER A 238 0.65 -1.31 -23.13
CA SER A 238 -0.05 -2.59 -23.04
C SER A 238 -1.53 -2.41 -23.36
N GLN A 239 -2.22 -3.52 -23.60
CA GLN A 239 -3.67 -3.49 -23.80
C GLN A 239 -4.38 -3.07 -22.51
N SER A 240 -5.29 -2.11 -22.60
CA SER A 240 -6.17 -1.78 -21.48
C SER A 240 -7.10 -2.96 -21.20
N ARG A 241 -7.23 -3.32 -19.92
CA ARG A 241 -8.10 -4.42 -19.46
C ARG A 241 -9.42 -3.93 -18.88
N GLY A 242 -9.60 -2.62 -18.76
CA GLY A 242 -10.78 -2.00 -18.16
C GLY A 242 -11.90 -1.79 -19.16
N LYS A 243 -13.11 -2.29 -18.87
CA LYS A 243 -14.33 -2.00 -19.67
C LYS A 243 -14.75 -0.52 -19.63
N SER A 244 -14.17 0.29 -18.72
CA SER A 244 -14.53 1.70 -18.52
C SER A 244 -13.52 2.70 -19.10
N ASP A 245 -12.38 2.25 -19.61
CA ASP A 245 -11.40 3.17 -20.20
C ASP A 245 -11.74 3.40 -21.67
N THR A 246 -11.82 4.67 -22.05
CA THR A 246 -12.06 5.08 -23.45
C THR A 246 -10.89 4.74 -24.36
N ALA A 247 -9.68 4.63 -23.80
CA ALA A 247 -8.48 4.26 -24.54
C ALA A 247 -8.19 2.76 -24.51
N ALA A 248 -7.91 2.19 -25.69
CA ALA A 248 -7.52 0.78 -25.84
C ALA A 248 -6.12 0.46 -25.27
N VAL A 249 -5.31 1.48 -24.98
CA VAL A 249 -3.91 1.36 -24.52
C VAL A 249 -3.78 1.91 -23.11
N GLN A 250 -3.10 1.16 -22.26
CA GLN A 250 -2.62 1.59 -20.94
C GLN A 250 -1.10 1.74 -20.98
N LEU A 251 -0.59 2.73 -20.25
CA LEU A 251 0.83 3.00 -20.12
C LEU A 251 1.34 2.58 -18.74
N THR A 252 2.55 2.05 -18.70
CA THR A 252 3.21 1.64 -17.46
C THR A 252 4.61 2.22 -17.40
N ALA A 253 4.96 2.86 -16.28
CA ALA A 253 6.32 3.30 -16.03
C ALA A 253 7.25 2.10 -15.83
N THR A 254 8.45 2.19 -16.37
CA THR A 254 9.51 1.20 -16.27
C THR A 254 10.63 1.71 -15.37
N LYS A 255 11.59 0.84 -15.04
CA LYS A 255 12.79 1.23 -14.29
C LYS A 255 13.63 2.32 -14.98
N LYS A 256 13.43 2.54 -16.29
CA LYS A 256 14.13 3.55 -17.10
C LYS A 256 13.27 4.79 -17.38
N THR A 257 12.04 4.83 -16.86
CA THR A 257 11.16 5.97 -17.08
C THR A 257 11.72 7.21 -16.41
N GLN A 258 11.71 8.31 -17.14
CA GLN A 258 12.11 9.62 -16.66
C GLN A 258 10.96 10.60 -16.87
N PHE A 259 10.77 11.48 -15.89
CA PHE A 259 9.75 12.52 -15.90
C PHE A 259 10.44 13.87 -16.01
N GLN A 260 10.19 14.59 -17.10
CA GLN A 260 10.68 15.95 -17.28
C GLN A 260 9.51 16.91 -17.17
N HIS A 261 9.48 17.69 -16.10
CA HIS A 261 8.48 18.75 -15.93
C HIS A 261 8.69 19.86 -16.96
N LEU A 262 7.61 20.36 -17.55
CA LEU A 262 7.61 21.45 -18.51
C LEU A 262 6.53 22.46 -18.11
N GLN A 263 6.75 23.74 -18.39
CA GLN A 263 5.72 24.74 -18.17
C GLN A 263 4.60 24.59 -19.23
N PRO A 264 3.33 24.48 -18.81
CA PRO A 264 2.20 24.59 -19.72
C PRO A 264 1.95 26.06 -20.08
N LEU A 265 1.56 26.32 -21.32
CA LEU A 265 0.98 27.60 -21.73
C LEU A 265 -0.43 27.73 -21.13
N GLN A 266 -0.73 28.87 -20.51
CA GLN A 266 -1.98 29.09 -19.78
C GLN A 266 -3.23 28.88 -20.66
N ASP A 267 -3.24 29.47 -21.86
CA ASP A 267 -4.38 29.36 -22.79
C ASP A 267 -4.69 27.90 -23.18
N ILE A 268 -3.64 27.08 -23.32
CA ILE A 268 -3.80 25.66 -23.64
C ILE A 268 -4.32 24.92 -22.40
N LEU A 269 -3.75 25.22 -21.22
CA LEU A 269 -4.13 24.58 -19.97
C LEU A 269 -5.62 24.77 -19.68
N GLU A 270 -6.15 25.98 -19.83
CA GLU A 270 -7.57 26.30 -19.62
C GLU A 270 -8.50 25.57 -20.61
N GLN A 271 -8.00 25.20 -21.79
CA GLN A 271 -8.76 24.45 -22.79
C GLN A 271 -8.79 22.95 -22.50
N ILE A 272 -7.68 22.38 -22.03
CA ILE A 272 -7.53 20.91 -21.92
C ILE A 272 -7.66 20.37 -20.50
N TYR A 273 -7.46 21.20 -19.48
CA TYR A 273 -7.48 20.79 -18.07
C TYR A 273 -8.74 21.32 -17.39
N THR A 274 -9.43 20.42 -16.69
CA THR A 274 -10.54 20.79 -15.82
C THR A 274 -10.20 20.41 -14.40
N GLU A 275 -10.12 21.40 -13.50
CA GLU A 275 -9.95 21.17 -12.07
C GLU A 275 -11.08 20.31 -11.50
N ARG A 276 -10.79 19.62 -10.39
CA ARG A 276 -11.80 18.81 -9.70
C ARG A 276 -12.83 19.72 -9.02
N GLN A 277 -14.08 19.32 -9.10
CA GLN A 277 -15.20 20.00 -8.48
C GLN A 277 -16.12 18.99 -7.82
N VAL A 278 -16.75 19.40 -6.73
CA VAL A 278 -17.79 18.61 -6.08
C VAL A 278 -19.07 18.77 -6.90
N THR A 279 -19.65 17.65 -7.30
CA THR A 279 -20.93 17.57 -8.01
C THR A 279 -22.07 17.74 -7.02
N GLU A 280 -22.96 18.69 -7.30
CA GLU A 280 -24.17 18.90 -6.50
C GLU A 280 -25.18 17.79 -6.76
N PHE A 281 -25.95 17.40 -5.74
CA PHE A 281 -26.83 16.22 -5.89
C PHE A 281 -27.98 16.47 -6.87
N SER A 282 -28.39 17.73 -7.02
CA SER A 282 -29.37 18.20 -8.00
C SER A 282 -28.94 17.89 -9.44
N GLN A 283 -27.65 17.97 -9.75
CA GLN A 283 -27.11 17.76 -11.10
C GLN A 283 -27.35 16.33 -11.61
N PHE A 284 -27.43 15.34 -10.71
CA PHE A 284 -27.73 13.95 -11.10
C PHE A 284 -29.15 13.75 -11.62
N GLN A 285 -30.05 14.71 -11.39
CA GLN A 285 -31.41 14.68 -11.93
C GLN A 285 -31.52 15.33 -13.31
N GLU A 286 -30.47 16.04 -13.76
CA GLU A 286 -30.46 16.70 -15.06
C GLU A 286 -30.28 15.68 -16.20
N PRO A 287 -31.19 15.63 -17.20
CA PRO A 287 -31.16 14.62 -18.27
C PRO A 287 -29.88 14.59 -19.13
N HIS A 288 -29.12 15.68 -19.15
CA HIS A 288 -27.93 15.85 -19.98
C HIS A 288 -26.65 16.04 -19.16
N PHE A 289 -26.70 15.76 -17.86
CA PHE A 289 -25.51 15.81 -17.03
C PHE A 289 -24.51 14.74 -17.48
N THR A 290 -23.31 15.20 -17.84
CA THR A 290 -22.19 14.33 -18.19
C THR A 290 -21.00 14.68 -17.32
N ALA A 291 -20.44 13.67 -16.68
CA ALA A 291 -19.27 13.82 -15.84
C ALA A 291 -18.00 13.69 -16.68
N VAL A 292 -17.00 14.53 -16.43
CA VAL A 292 -15.70 14.45 -17.08
C VAL A 292 -15.07 13.08 -16.74
N TYR A 293 -14.75 12.30 -17.78
CA TYR A 293 -14.29 10.90 -17.66
C TYR A 293 -15.29 9.93 -17.00
N GLY A 294 -16.56 10.33 -16.87
CA GLY A 294 -17.57 9.55 -16.13
C GLY A 294 -17.30 9.50 -14.62
N GLU A 295 -16.51 10.45 -14.09
CA GLU A 295 -16.10 10.49 -12.69
C GLU A 295 -16.65 11.73 -11.98
N VAL A 296 -17.13 11.56 -10.75
CA VAL A 296 -17.68 12.63 -9.90
C VAL A 296 -17.08 12.57 -8.50
N ASP A 297 -17.00 13.73 -7.86
CA ASP A 297 -16.66 13.87 -6.45
C ASP A 297 -17.91 14.41 -5.74
N VAL A 298 -18.29 13.83 -4.61
CA VAL A 298 -19.50 14.21 -3.87
C VAL A 298 -19.19 14.38 -2.38
N VAL A 299 -19.97 15.22 -1.72
CA VAL A 299 -19.93 15.42 -0.27
C VAL A 299 -21.35 15.31 0.26
N GLY A 300 -21.52 14.58 1.35
CA GLY A 300 -22.84 14.39 1.95
C GLY A 300 -22.78 13.83 3.36
N LEU A 301 -23.91 13.95 4.06
CA LEU A 301 -24.14 13.31 5.34
C LEU A 301 -24.69 11.90 5.12
N VAL A 302 -24.09 10.90 5.77
CA VAL A 302 -24.60 9.53 5.72
C VAL A 302 -25.93 9.44 6.45
N ILE A 303 -26.97 9.01 5.74
CA ILE A 303 -28.33 8.87 6.27
C ILE A 303 -28.63 7.42 6.62
N SER A 304 -28.28 6.48 5.75
CA SER A 304 -28.56 5.07 5.97
C SER A 304 -27.56 4.20 5.23
N THR A 305 -27.22 3.07 5.83
CA THR A 305 -26.32 2.08 5.24
C THR A 305 -27.05 0.74 5.16
N GLN A 306 -27.19 0.23 3.93
CA GLN A 306 -27.85 -1.03 3.64
C GLN A 306 -26.79 -2.05 3.20
N GLN A 307 -26.57 -3.04 4.06
CA GLN A 307 -25.67 -4.15 3.79
C GLN A 307 -26.45 -5.45 4.01
N LYS A 308 -26.75 -6.15 2.91
CA LYS A 308 -27.41 -7.46 2.95
C LYS A 308 -26.42 -8.53 2.50
N PRO A 309 -26.36 -9.70 3.16
CA PRO A 309 -25.51 -10.79 2.73
C PRO A 309 -25.78 -11.14 1.25
N GLY A 310 -24.73 -11.17 0.43
CA GLY A 310 -24.83 -11.48 -1.00
C GLY A 310 -25.25 -10.32 -1.91
N ALA A 311 -25.56 -9.14 -1.38
CA ALA A 311 -25.85 -7.94 -2.17
C ALA A 311 -24.72 -6.90 -2.07
N ALA A 312 -24.58 -6.06 -3.10
CA ALA A 312 -23.67 -4.92 -3.08
C ALA A 312 -24.08 -3.92 -1.99
N PRO A 313 -23.17 -3.48 -1.10
CA PRO A 313 -23.50 -2.47 -0.08
C PRO A 313 -23.92 -1.15 -0.71
N LEU A 314 -24.91 -0.51 -0.08
CA LEU A 314 -25.42 0.80 -0.46
C LEU A 314 -25.34 1.76 0.73
N VAL A 315 -24.79 2.95 0.50
CA VAL A 315 -24.74 4.03 1.50
C VAL A 315 -25.47 5.22 0.94
N TYR A 316 -26.53 5.66 1.61
CA TYR A 316 -27.33 6.81 1.19
C TYR A 316 -26.78 8.07 1.83
N LEU A 317 -26.53 9.08 1.00
CA LEU A 317 -26.04 10.39 1.40
C LEU A 317 -27.12 11.44 1.18
N SER A 318 -27.10 12.50 1.99
CA SER A 318 -27.87 13.71 1.75
C SER A 318 -27.00 14.97 1.79
N ASP A 319 -27.39 15.96 0.99
CA ASP A 319 -26.82 17.32 0.96
C ASP A 319 -27.66 18.28 1.83
N GLU A 320 -27.27 19.55 1.90
CA GLU A 320 -27.99 20.59 2.64
C GLU A 320 -29.39 20.90 2.09
N SER A 321 -29.66 20.50 0.83
CA SER A 321 -30.93 20.72 0.13
C SER A 321 -31.90 19.55 0.26
N CYS A 322 -31.60 18.61 1.16
CA CYS A 322 -32.38 17.39 1.38
C CYS A 322 -32.47 16.50 0.12
N ASN A 323 -31.55 16.62 -0.84
CA ASN A 323 -31.43 15.67 -1.95
C ASN A 323 -30.78 14.39 -1.43
N VAL A 324 -31.02 13.27 -2.11
CA VAL A 324 -30.47 11.96 -1.72
C VAL A 324 -29.76 11.33 -2.90
N VAL A 325 -28.56 10.79 -2.64
CA VAL A 325 -27.76 10.01 -3.60
C VAL A 325 -27.32 8.72 -2.93
N ALA A 326 -27.32 7.62 -3.67
CA ALA A 326 -26.86 6.32 -3.18
C ALA A 326 -25.44 6.01 -3.71
N LEU A 327 -24.50 5.74 -2.81
CA LEU A 327 -23.20 5.16 -3.11
C LEU A 327 -23.31 3.64 -3.15
N LYS A 328 -23.00 3.02 -4.29
CA LYS A 328 -22.97 1.56 -4.48
C LYS A 328 -21.54 1.06 -4.49
N PHE A 329 -21.21 0.14 -3.60
CA PHE A 329 -19.86 -0.42 -3.46
C PHE A 329 -19.72 -1.76 -4.18
N CYS A 330 -18.59 -1.98 -4.84
CA CYS A 330 -18.27 -3.25 -5.50
C CYS A 330 -17.99 -4.40 -4.52
N THR A 331 -17.55 -4.05 -3.32
CA THR A 331 -17.04 -4.96 -2.30
C THR A 331 -17.66 -4.60 -0.95
N ASP A 332 -17.65 -5.54 -0.04
CA ASP A 332 -18.08 -5.35 1.34
C ASP A 332 -17.38 -4.15 2.01
N LEU A 333 -18.15 -3.34 2.76
CA LEU A 333 -17.61 -2.16 3.44
C LEU A 333 -16.50 -2.53 4.43
N GLY A 334 -16.56 -3.72 5.03
CA GLY A 334 -15.55 -4.14 5.99
C GLY A 334 -14.26 -4.69 5.41
N GLN A 335 -14.31 -5.16 4.17
CA GLN A 335 -13.10 -5.44 3.39
C GLN A 335 -12.41 -4.15 2.95
N LEU A 336 -13.16 -3.06 2.75
CA LEU A 336 -12.63 -1.74 2.42
C LEU A 336 -12.21 -0.91 3.66
N ALA A 337 -12.47 -1.44 4.87
CA ALA A 337 -12.27 -0.76 6.15
C ALA A 337 -13.01 0.61 6.21
N LEU A 338 -14.28 0.61 5.80
CA LEU A 338 -15.13 1.81 5.75
C LEU A 338 -16.29 1.78 6.75
N GLU A 339 -16.41 0.73 7.59
CA GLU A 339 -17.58 0.54 8.47
C GLU A 339 -17.85 1.75 9.36
N GLU A 340 -16.79 2.31 9.97
CA GLU A 340 -16.86 3.47 10.87
C GLU A 340 -17.24 4.76 10.14
N ILE A 341 -16.68 5.00 8.96
CA ILE A 341 -16.93 6.25 8.23
C ILE A 341 -18.31 6.26 7.54
N THR A 342 -18.89 5.10 7.26
CA THR A 342 -20.21 4.96 6.64
C THR A 342 -21.32 4.80 7.68
N ARG A 343 -21.09 5.21 8.93
CA ARG A 343 -22.14 5.22 9.96
C ARG A 343 -23.09 6.41 9.73
N PRO A 344 -24.42 6.22 9.89
CA PRO A 344 -25.37 7.32 9.86
C PRO A 344 -24.96 8.47 10.79
N GLY A 345 -25.15 9.71 10.33
CA GLY A 345 -24.71 10.92 11.03
C GLY A 345 -23.26 11.34 10.77
N THR A 346 -22.52 10.62 9.94
CA THR A 346 -21.14 10.97 9.57
C THR A 346 -21.11 11.80 8.30
N PHE A 347 -20.44 12.95 8.31
CA PHE A 347 -20.13 13.69 7.08
C PHE A 347 -19.01 12.99 6.33
N ILE A 348 -19.24 12.69 5.06
CA ILE A 348 -18.21 12.07 4.22
C ILE A 348 -18.03 12.82 2.92
N ALA A 349 -16.80 12.74 2.46
CA ALA A 349 -16.39 13.03 1.11
C ALA A 349 -16.12 11.73 0.36
N ALA A 350 -16.61 11.63 -0.86
CA ALA A 350 -16.33 10.51 -1.74
C ALA A 350 -15.87 11.04 -3.10
N THR A 351 -14.64 10.71 -3.49
CA THR A 351 -14.01 11.16 -4.74
C THR A 351 -13.79 10.01 -5.70
N ASN A 352 -13.62 10.33 -6.99
CA ASN A 352 -13.42 9.38 -8.08
C ASN A 352 -14.53 8.30 -8.13
N LEU A 353 -15.77 8.71 -7.87
CA LEU A 353 -16.94 7.85 -8.03
C LEU A 353 -17.32 7.78 -9.50
N ARG A 354 -17.84 6.64 -9.94
CA ARG A 354 -18.29 6.46 -11.33
C ARG A 354 -19.77 6.78 -11.47
N TRP A 355 -20.08 7.69 -12.38
CA TRP A 355 -21.46 8.06 -12.75
C TRP A 355 -21.86 7.38 -14.07
N ARG A 356 -23.07 6.83 -14.12
CA ARG A 356 -23.63 6.13 -15.30
C ARG A 356 -25.12 6.42 -15.55
N SER A 357 -25.68 7.50 -14.98
CA SER A 357 -27.14 7.76 -15.00
C SER A 357 -27.99 6.57 -14.56
N GLU A 358 -27.52 5.85 -13.54
CA GLU A 358 -28.28 4.76 -12.91
C GLU A 358 -29.12 5.35 -11.78
N HIS A 359 -30.40 4.96 -11.71
CA HIS A 359 -31.29 5.31 -10.60
C HIS A 359 -31.83 4.03 -9.98
N MET A 360 -31.86 3.98 -8.64
CA MET A 360 -32.48 2.91 -7.88
C MET A 360 -33.65 3.49 -7.11
N SER A 361 -34.85 3.08 -7.48
CA SER A 361 -36.10 3.56 -6.88
C SER A 361 -36.22 5.09 -6.84
N GLY A 362 -35.83 5.76 -7.93
CA GLY A 362 -35.85 7.22 -8.06
C GLY A 362 -34.65 7.94 -7.45
N VAL A 363 -33.79 7.24 -6.69
CA VAL A 363 -32.56 7.80 -6.11
C VAL A 363 -31.40 7.63 -7.10
N PRO A 364 -30.67 8.69 -7.48
CA PRO A 364 -29.45 8.57 -8.26
C PRO A 364 -28.41 7.67 -7.59
N VAL A 365 -27.78 6.79 -8.36
CA VAL A 365 -26.76 5.85 -7.89
C VAL A 365 -25.41 6.17 -8.51
N VAL A 366 -24.42 6.39 -7.67
CA VAL A 366 -23.00 6.55 -8.05
C VAL A 366 -22.20 5.37 -7.52
N PHE A 367 -21.23 4.90 -8.30
CA PHE A 367 -20.50 3.67 -8.01
C PHE A 367 -19.12 3.95 -7.42
N ALA A 368 -18.87 3.41 -6.22
CA ALA A 368 -17.55 3.39 -5.61
C ALA A 368 -16.74 2.19 -6.15
N GLY A 369 -15.76 2.47 -7.00
CA GLY A 369 -14.84 1.48 -7.56
C GLY A 369 -13.47 1.48 -6.90
N ASP A 370 -12.54 0.72 -7.48
CA ASP A 370 -11.21 0.50 -6.89
C ASP A 370 -10.35 1.77 -6.76
N LEU A 371 -10.65 2.81 -7.55
CA LEU A 371 -9.97 4.11 -7.52
C LEU A 371 -10.72 5.16 -6.71
N SER A 372 -11.90 4.84 -6.20
CA SER A 372 -12.70 5.75 -5.39
C SER A 372 -12.07 5.90 -4.00
N PHE A 373 -12.16 7.10 -3.44
CA PHE A 373 -11.64 7.41 -2.13
C PHE A 373 -12.69 8.04 -1.25
N ILE A 374 -12.89 7.49 -0.06
CA ILE A 374 -13.90 7.94 0.88
C ILE A 374 -13.23 8.34 2.20
N ALA A 375 -13.50 9.56 2.65
CA ALA A 375 -12.93 10.11 3.87
C ALA A 375 -13.93 10.99 4.61
N ALA A 376 -13.93 10.91 5.94
CA ALA A 376 -14.61 11.88 6.80
C ALA A 376 -13.80 13.18 6.95
N ASN A 377 -12.47 13.10 6.82
CA ASN A 377 -11.55 14.25 6.84
C ASN A 377 -10.68 14.26 5.57
N PRO A 378 -11.18 14.83 4.45
CA PRO A 378 -10.47 14.87 3.18
C PRO A 378 -9.29 15.84 3.22
N LYS A 379 -8.25 15.58 2.41
CA LYS A 379 -7.06 16.46 2.33
C LYS A 379 -7.17 17.44 1.16
N GLU A 380 -7.97 17.13 0.15
CA GLU A 380 -8.15 17.94 -1.05
C GLU A 380 -8.99 19.19 -0.78
N GLN A 381 -8.53 20.35 -1.28
CA GLN A 381 -9.15 21.63 -0.95
C GLN A 381 -10.59 21.78 -1.46
N HIS A 382 -10.92 21.27 -2.65
CA HIS A 382 -12.26 21.43 -3.23
C HIS A 382 -13.32 20.70 -2.40
N VAL A 383 -12.97 19.51 -1.92
CA VAL A 383 -13.81 18.68 -1.06
C VAL A 383 -13.83 19.20 0.37
N LEU A 384 -12.68 19.61 0.92
CA LEU A 384 -12.58 20.16 2.27
C LEU A 384 -13.45 21.41 2.45
N LYS A 385 -13.48 22.29 1.44
CA LYS A 385 -14.38 23.46 1.45
C LYS A 385 -15.85 23.05 1.44
N ALA A 386 -16.21 22.06 0.62
CA ALA A 386 -17.59 21.58 0.52
C ALA A 386 -18.08 20.89 1.79
N ILE A 387 -17.25 20.06 2.45
CA ILE A 387 -17.63 19.39 3.70
C ILE A 387 -17.79 20.37 4.85
N GLN A 388 -16.92 21.40 4.91
CA GLN A 388 -17.06 22.50 5.87
C GLN A 388 -18.36 23.27 5.65
N LYS A 389 -18.67 23.65 4.40
CA LYS A 389 -19.93 24.32 4.03
C LYS A 389 -21.15 23.49 4.46
N LEU A 390 -21.16 22.19 4.13
CA LEU A 390 -22.25 21.29 4.50
C LEU A 390 -22.40 21.19 6.02
N SER A 391 -21.29 20.98 6.75
CA SER A 391 -21.33 20.87 8.21
C SER A 391 -21.85 22.13 8.91
N GLN A 392 -21.57 23.32 8.37
CA GLN A 392 -22.04 24.59 8.92
C GLN A 392 -23.52 24.86 8.59
N SER A 393 -24.02 24.30 7.48
CA SER A 393 -25.42 24.47 7.07
C SER A 393 -26.40 23.64 7.91
N ILE A 394 -25.96 22.51 8.45
CA ILE A 394 -26.79 21.60 9.24
C ILE A 394 -26.60 21.89 10.73
N GLN A 395 -27.62 22.48 11.36
CA GLN A 395 -27.57 22.84 12.79
C GLN A 395 -27.62 21.62 13.72
N SER A 396 -28.61 20.75 13.53
CA SER A 396 -28.81 19.54 14.33
C SER A 396 -28.70 18.29 13.45
N VAL A 397 -27.53 17.64 13.52
CA VAL A 397 -27.24 16.42 12.73
C VAL A 397 -28.25 15.31 13.02
N SER A 398 -28.65 15.13 14.29
CA SER A 398 -29.58 14.06 14.66
C SER A 398 -30.99 14.28 14.14
N GLU A 399 -31.49 15.51 14.20
CA GLU A 399 -32.84 15.85 13.69
C GLU A 399 -32.88 15.74 12.18
N PHE A 400 -31.88 16.30 11.51
CA PHE A 400 -31.74 16.23 10.06
C PHE A 400 -31.61 14.77 9.57
N CYS A 401 -30.81 13.94 10.24
CA CYS A 401 -30.72 12.51 9.90
C CYS A 401 -32.08 11.82 9.99
N LYS A 402 -32.84 12.04 11.07
CA LYS A 402 -34.17 11.43 11.24
C LYS A 402 -35.16 11.88 10.17
N GLU A 403 -35.16 13.17 9.85
CA GLU A 403 -35.98 13.72 8.76
C GLU A 403 -35.64 13.05 7.42
N MET A 404 -34.35 12.96 7.12
CA MET A 404 -33.88 12.38 5.87
C MET A 404 -34.06 10.86 5.80
N GLU A 405 -33.94 10.14 6.91
CA GLU A 405 -34.27 8.72 7.00
C GLU A 405 -35.75 8.49 6.67
N ASN A 406 -36.65 9.30 7.25
CA ASN A 406 -38.09 9.24 6.95
C ASN A 406 -38.38 9.53 5.47
N LYS A 407 -37.75 10.57 4.91
CA LYS A 407 -37.87 10.92 3.48
C LYS A 407 -37.38 9.77 2.59
N LEU A 408 -36.23 9.17 2.91
CA LEU A 408 -35.67 8.03 2.19
C LEU A 408 -36.62 6.84 2.24
N MET A 409 -37.17 6.51 3.40
CA MET A 409 -38.15 5.43 3.55
C MET A 409 -39.40 5.69 2.71
N GLY A 410 -39.88 6.93 2.66
CA GLY A 410 -40.99 7.34 1.78
C GLY A 410 -40.67 7.10 0.30
N ILE A 411 -39.49 7.51 -0.18
CA ILE A 411 -39.05 7.31 -1.58
C ILE A 411 -39.01 5.81 -1.91
N LEU A 412 -38.44 5.00 -1.03
CA LEU A 412 -38.29 3.55 -1.24
C LEU A 412 -39.63 2.78 -1.16
N GLN A 413 -40.64 3.31 -0.46
CA GLN A 413 -41.97 2.69 -0.30
C GLN A 413 -42.98 3.12 -1.38
N THR A 414 -42.87 4.33 -1.94
CA THR A 414 -43.88 4.90 -2.86
C THR A 414 -43.92 4.19 -4.22
N GLN A 415 -42.93 3.37 -4.57
CA GLN A 415 -42.89 2.66 -5.84
C GLN A 415 -43.71 1.35 -5.83
N ASN A 416 -44.70 1.29 -6.71
CA ASN A 416 -45.65 0.20 -6.90
C ASN A 416 -44.94 -1.14 -7.27
N PRO A 417 -45.47 -2.31 -6.88
CA PRO A 417 -44.90 -3.64 -7.21
C PRO A 417 -44.74 -3.92 -8.71
N LYS A 418 -45.37 -3.12 -9.59
CA LYS A 418 -45.34 -3.29 -11.05
C LYS A 418 -44.00 -2.88 -11.69
N GLU A 419 -43.23 -1.96 -11.11
CA GLU A 419 -41.88 -1.63 -11.61
C GLU A 419 -40.83 -2.68 -11.22
N ARG A 420 -41.06 -3.45 -10.13
CA ARG A 420 -40.22 -4.60 -9.77
C ARG A 420 -40.26 -5.71 -10.84
N ALA A 421 -41.34 -5.82 -11.61
CA ALA A 421 -41.48 -6.82 -12.67
C ALA A 421 -40.73 -6.46 -13.96
N LEU A 422 -40.60 -5.17 -14.30
CA LEU A 422 -39.87 -4.74 -15.51
C LEU A 422 -38.34 -4.78 -15.33
N LEU A 423 -37.85 -4.58 -14.10
CA LEU A 423 -36.44 -4.78 -13.75
C LEU A 423 -36.02 -6.26 -13.72
N SER A 424 -36.99 -7.20 -13.67
CA SER A 424 -36.75 -8.64 -13.73
C SER A 424 -36.44 -9.16 -15.14
N HIS A 425 -36.75 -8.41 -16.20
CA HIS A 425 -36.64 -8.89 -17.59
C HIS A 425 -35.46 -8.29 -18.38
N CYS A 426 -34.65 -7.41 -17.78
CA CYS A 426 -33.35 -6.99 -18.34
C CYS A 426 -32.16 -7.73 -17.70
N SER A 427 -32.42 -8.85 -17.04
CA SER A 427 -31.40 -9.83 -16.68
C SER A 427 -31.57 -11.03 -17.60
N LEU A 428 -30.68 -11.17 -18.58
CA LEU A 428 -30.12 -12.43 -19.08
C LEU A 428 -29.30 -12.13 -20.35
N ASP A 429 -27.98 -12.04 -20.17
CA ASP A 429 -27.07 -12.88 -20.97
C ASP A 429 -26.32 -13.77 -19.95
N PRO A 430 -26.69 -15.05 -19.82
CA PRO A 430 -26.07 -15.99 -18.90
C PRO A 430 -24.95 -16.74 -19.60
N LEU A 431 -23.72 -16.23 -19.57
CA LEU A 431 -22.54 -17.11 -19.59
C LEU A 431 -21.47 -16.59 -18.61
N SER A 432 -21.28 -17.42 -17.57
CA SER A 432 -20.23 -17.40 -16.55
C SER A 432 -20.41 -16.51 -15.32
N LEU A 433 -21.41 -16.85 -14.50
CA LEU A 433 -21.31 -16.73 -13.03
C LEU A 433 -21.62 -18.11 -12.43
N VAL A 434 -20.62 -18.99 -12.49
CA VAL A 434 -20.56 -20.11 -11.55
C VAL A 434 -20.03 -19.51 -10.24
N ALA A 435 -20.78 -19.76 -9.16
CA ALA A 435 -20.44 -19.37 -7.81
C ALA A 435 -18.98 -19.75 -7.50
N ALA A 436 -18.17 -18.73 -7.22
CA ALA A 436 -16.93 -18.87 -6.48
C ALA A 436 -16.96 -17.78 -5.41
N GLU A 437 -16.76 -18.21 -4.18
CA GLU A 437 -16.70 -17.39 -2.98
C GLU A 437 -15.81 -16.16 -3.18
N GLY A 438 -16.21 -15.06 -2.54
CA GLY A 438 -15.69 -13.72 -2.77
C GLY A 438 -14.17 -13.63 -2.85
N ARG A 439 -13.69 -12.96 -3.91
CA ARG A 439 -12.38 -12.32 -4.09
C ARG A 439 -12.34 -11.74 -5.51
N CYS A 440 -12.22 -10.42 -5.66
CA CYS A 440 -11.87 -9.82 -6.96
C CYS A 440 -10.47 -10.31 -7.36
N SER A 441 -10.42 -11.28 -8.27
CA SER A 441 -9.21 -11.94 -8.74
C SER A 441 -9.15 -11.84 -10.26
N THR A 442 -8.11 -11.22 -10.81
CA THR A 442 -7.84 -11.23 -12.26
C THR A 442 -6.57 -12.05 -12.54
N PRO A 443 -6.59 -13.02 -13.47
CA PRO A 443 -5.38 -13.73 -13.88
C PRO A 443 -4.63 -13.01 -15.02
N LEU A 444 -3.30 -13.15 -15.05
CA LEU A 444 -2.43 -12.84 -16.20
C LEU A 444 -1.94 -14.14 -16.84
N PRO A 445 -1.85 -14.25 -18.18
CA PRO A 445 -1.40 -15.48 -18.83
C PRO A 445 0.12 -15.66 -18.67
N LYS A 446 0.52 -16.90 -18.34
CA LYS A 446 1.90 -17.40 -18.42
C LYS A 446 2.31 -17.54 -19.90
N ILE A 447 3.54 -17.15 -20.21
CA ILE A 447 4.19 -17.47 -21.48
C ILE A 447 4.60 -18.95 -21.43
N SER A 448 3.97 -19.80 -22.24
CA SER A 448 4.37 -21.20 -22.42
C SER A 448 5.24 -21.34 -23.67
N HIS A 449 6.43 -21.91 -23.49
CA HIS A 449 7.23 -22.47 -24.58
C HIS A 449 6.65 -23.83 -24.97
N PRO A 450 6.36 -24.12 -26.25
CA PRO A 450 5.88 -25.43 -26.64
C PRO A 450 7.04 -26.42 -26.78
N GLN A 451 7.04 -27.47 -25.95
CA GLN A 451 7.76 -28.72 -26.22
C GLN A 451 7.00 -29.52 -27.30
N MET A 452 7.75 -30.05 -28.26
CA MET A 452 7.26 -30.92 -29.33
C MET A 452 6.92 -32.32 -28.79
N SER A 453 5.69 -32.76 -29.00
CA SER A 453 5.29 -34.17 -28.96
C SER A 453 4.57 -34.51 -30.27
N ILE A 454 5.00 -35.58 -30.92
CA ILE A 454 4.47 -36.09 -32.19
C ILE A 454 3.15 -36.82 -31.94
N PRO A 455 2.09 -36.56 -32.73
CA PRO A 455 0.98 -37.51 -32.86
C PRO A 455 0.90 -38.08 -34.27
N ASP A 456 0.78 -39.41 -34.33
CA ASP A 456 0.40 -40.18 -35.51
C ASP A 456 -1.00 -39.82 -36.00
N GLY A 457 -1.20 -40.00 -37.31
CA GLY A 457 -2.20 -39.29 -38.11
C GLY A 457 -3.66 -39.71 -37.96
N ASN A 458 -4.55 -38.79 -38.35
CA ASN A 458 -5.53 -39.01 -39.42
C ASN A 458 -6.09 -37.65 -39.90
N ILE A 459 -6.52 -37.62 -41.16
CA ILE A 459 -6.69 -36.44 -42.01
C ILE A 459 -7.97 -35.65 -41.69
N ASN A 460 -7.83 -34.35 -41.39
CA ASN A 460 -8.79 -33.30 -41.73
C ASN A 460 -8.05 -31.95 -41.78
N THR A 461 -7.75 -31.47 -42.99
CA THR A 461 -6.89 -30.31 -43.22
C THR A 461 -7.65 -28.98 -43.08
N ASP A 462 -7.32 -28.22 -42.03
CA ASP A 462 -7.73 -26.82 -41.81
C ASP A 462 -7.12 -25.88 -42.88
N PRO A 463 -7.91 -24.96 -43.50
CA PRO A 463 -7.43 -23.99 -44.50
C PRO A 463 -6.26 -23.09 -44.04
N LYS A 464 -6.02 -22.95 -42.73
CA LYS A 464 -4.85 -22.22 -42.19
C LYS A 464 -3.54 -22.99 -42.35
N THR A 465 -3.57 -24.32 -42.34
CA THR A 465 -2.40 -25.19 -42.45
C THR A 465 -1.87 -25.22 -43.89
N CYS A 466 -2.78 -25.13 -44.87
CA CYS A 466 -2.46 -25.12 -46.29
C CYS A 466 -1.70 -23.84 -46.72
N LYS A 467 -1.97 -22.69 -46.08
CA LYS A 467 -1.24 -21.43 -46.31
C LYS A 467 0.18 -21.45 -45.75
N LYS A 468 0.40 -22.11 -44.60
CA LYS A 468 1.74 -22.30 -44.01
C LYS A 468 2.62 -23.21 -44.87
N MET A 469 2.04 -24.29 -45.41
CA MET A 469 2.78 -25.24 -46.27
C MET A 469 3.22 -24.58 -47.59
N LYS A 470 2.34 -23.79 -48.22
CA LYS A 470 2.69 -23.00 -49.42
C LYS A 470 3.74 -21.91 -49.15
N GLY A 471 3.75 -21.32 -47.94
CA GLY A 471 4.77 -20.35 -47.54
C GLY A 471 6.15 -20.97 -47.36
N LEU A 472 6.23 -22.17 -46.78
CA LEU A 472 7.50 -22.90 -46.62
C LEU A 472 8.06 -23.40 -47.96
N ASP A 473 7.20 -23.87 -48.86
CA ASP A 473 7.60 -24.28 -50.22
C ASP A 473 8.06 -23.09 -51.08
N TYR A 474 7.57 -21.88 -50.81
CA TYR A 474 8.10 -20.67 -51.43
C TYR A 474 9.49 -20.31 -50.90
N LEU A 475 9.69 -20.41 -49.57
CA LEU A 475 10.97 -20.08 -48.93
C LEU A 475 12.08 -21.09 -49.24
N SER A 476 11.75 -22.36 -49.50
CA SER A 476 12.72 -23.38 -49.90
C SER A 476 13.28 -23.17 -51.32
N ARG A 477 12.57 -22.39 -52.15
CA ARG A 477 12.97 -22.06 -53.53
C ARG A 477 13.83 -20.80 -53.62
N ILE A 478 14.06 -20.09 -52.52
CA ILE A 478 14.92 -18.91 -52.48
C ILE A 478 16.37 -19.38 -52.30
N PRO A 479 17.27 -19.16 -53.28
CA PRO A 479 18.68 -19.51 -53.12
C PRO A 479 19.31 -18.67 -52.01
N PRO A 480 20.23 -19.24 -51.20
CA PRO A 480 20.88 -18.50 -50.13
C PRO A 480 21.69 -17.32 -50.69
N PRO A 481 21.70 -16.16 -50.00
CA PRO A 481 22.47 -15.01 -50.44
C PRO A 481 23.98 -15.35 -50.46
N ALA A 482 24.70 -14.78 -51.43
CA ALA A 482 26.14 -14.96 -51.56
C ALA A 482 26.87 -14.62 -50.26
N SER A 483 27.85 -15.44 -49.89
CA SER A 483 28.66 -15.24 -48.68
C SER A 483 29.37 -13.89 -48.73
N LEU A 484 29.06 -13.04 -47.75
CA LEU A 484 29.69 -11.73 -47.62
C LEU A 484 31.18 -11.90 -47.32
N THR A 485 32.03 -11.30 -48.14
CA THR A 485 33.48 -11.19 -47.89
C THR A 485 33.70 -10.39 -46.60
N PRO A 486 34.62 -10.81 -45.71
CA PRO A 486 34.84 -10.11 -44.44
C PRO A 486 35.42 -8.71 -44.71
N MET A 487 34.69 -7.67 -44.27
CA MET A 487 35.16 -6.29 -44.34
C MET A 487 36.40 -6.11 -43.45
N ARG A 488 37.51 -5.68 -44.05
CA ARG A 488 38.69 -5.21 -43.31
C ARG A 488 38.32 -3.95 -42.52
N THR A 489 38.34 -4.05 -41.20
CA THR A 489 38.22 -2.91 -40.28
C THR A 489 39.50 -2.06 -40.32
N LEU A 490 39.51 -1.04 -41.18
CA LEU A 490 40.50 0.04 -41.11
C LEU A 490 40.17 0.94 -39.91
N LEU A 491 40.64 0.55 -38.73
CA LEU A 491 40.59 1.38 -37.52
C LEU A 491 41.71 2.42 -37.56
N SER A 492 41.39 3.68 -37.23
CA SER A 492 42.38 4.77 -37.19
C SER A 492 43.34 4.59 -35.99
N PRO A 493 44.61 5.04 -36.09
CA PRO A 493 45.61 4.92 -35.02
C PRO A 493 45.18 5.55 -33.68
N SER A 494 44.26 6.52 -33.73
CA SER A 494 43.71 7.23 -32.57
C SER A 494 42.85 6.33 -31.66
N LEU A 495 42.30 5.24 -32.19
CA LEU A 495 41.47 4.26 -31.48
C LEU A 495 42.27 3.07 -30.91
N GLN A 496 43.58 2.99 -31.17
CA GLN A 496 44.47 1.94 -30.64
C GLN A 496 45.17 2.32 -29.32
N ARG A 497 44.84 3.47 -28.72
CA ARG A 497 45.35 3.80 -27.38
C ARG A 497 44.63 2.94 -26.34
N ALA A 498 45.39 2.04 -25.72
CA ALA A 498 44.92 1.13 -24.69
C ALA A 498 44.16 1.87 -23.57
N PHE A 499 42.92 1.45 -23.35
CA PHE A 499 42.11 1.84 -22.20
C PHE A 499 42.81 1.40 -20.91
N ARG A 500 43.15 2.35 -20.03
CA ARG A 500 43.65 2.09 -18.68
C ARG A 500 42.50 2.32 -17.68
N PRO A 501 41.93 1.26 -17.08
CA PRO A 501 40.89 1.44 -16.07
C PRO A 501 41.48 2.07 -14.78
N PRO A 502 40.68 2.85 -14.03
CA PRO A 502 41.11 3.50 -12.80
C PRO A 502 41.41 2.46 -11.69
N ARG A 503 42.46 2.73 -10.91
CA ARG A 503 42.92 1.87 -9.81
C ARG A 503 41.84 1.75 -8.73
N SER A 504 41.51 0.50 -8.40
CA SER A 504 40.80 0.11 -7.19
C SER A 504 41.67 0.43 -5.97
N LEU A 505 41.13 1.20 -5.01
CA LEU A 505 41.64 1.25 -3.65
C LEU A 505 41.37 -0.12 -3.01
N GLN A 506 42.41 -0.93 -2.90
CA GLN A 506 42.40 -2.11 -2.04
C GLN A 506 42.82 -1.70 -0.62
N LYS A 507 42.11 -2.27 0.35
CA LYS A 507 42.39 -2.26 1.78
C LYS A 507 43.86 -2.56 2.06
N GLU A 508 44.50 -1.73 2.87
CA GLU A 508 45.70 -2.12 3.59
C GLU A 508 45.29 -2.68 4.94
N ASP A 509 45.56 -3.96 5.14
CA ASP A 509 45.64 -4.59 6.45
C ASP A 509 47.01 -4.28 7.06
N ARG A 510 47.04 -3.64 8.23
CA ARG A 510 48.16 -3.73 9.19
C ARG A 510 47.63 -3.88 10.61
N PRO A 511 48.25 -4.76 11.42
CA PRO A 511 47.84 -5.03 12.79
C PRO A 511 48.37 -3.94 13.72
N CYS A 512 47.56 -3.53 14.70
CA CYS A 512 48.04 -2.70 15.80
C CYS A 512 47.53 -3.23 17.14
N GLU A 513 48.48 -3.33 18.06
CA GLU A 513 48.45 -4.01 19.35
C GLU A 513 47.46 -3.38 20.33
N LYS A 514 46.79 -4.21 21.13
CA LYS A 514 46.04 -3.77 22.31
C LYS A 514 46.95 -3.85 23.52
N THR A 515 47.37 -2.70 24.03
CA THR A 515 48.01 -2.56 25.34
C THR A 515 46.95 -2.58 26.44
N CYS A 516 47.12 -3.48 27.40
CA CYS A 516 46.37 -3.52 28.66
C CYS A 516 46.75 -2.34 29.56
N ALA A 517 45.76 -1.73 30.22
CA ALA A 517 45.95 -0.96 31.43
C ALA A 517 44.80 -1.25 32.42
N SER A 518 45.17 -1.48 33.67
CA SER A 518 44.36 -1.92 34.80
C SER A 518 44.01 -0.78 35.77
N MET A 519 42.97 -1.03 36.59
CA MET A 519 42.66 -0.42 37.91
C MET A 519 42.13 1.05 37.87
N ASP A 520 41.06 1.43 38.59
CA ASP A 520 40.79 1.24 40.03
C ASP A 520 39.31 1.05 40.43
N CYS A 521 39.15 0.56 41.67
CA CYS A 521 37.93 0.18 42.39
C CYS A 521 37.63 1.16 43.53
N SER A 522 36.34 1.43 43.82
CA SER A 522 35.86 1.80 45.17
C SER A 522 34.33 1.70 45.33
N THR A 523 33.90 0.58 45.94
CA THR A 523 32.80 0.19 46.86
C THR A 523 31.79 1.24 47.45
N PRO A 524 30.76 0.85 48.25
CA PRO A 524 29.55 0.07 47.94
C PRO A 524 28.25 0.70 48.56
N SER A 525 27.04 0.27 48.16
CA SER A 525 25.86 0.52 49.01
C SER A 525 24.75 -0.53 48.87
N LYS A 526 24.60 -1.28 49.97
CA LYS A 526 23.41 -1.92 50.57
C LYS A 526 22.38 -2.63 49.67
N LEU A 527 22.35 -3.95 49.88
CA LEU A 527 21.24 -4.87 49.68
C LEU A 527 20.07 -4.54 50.62
N GLU A 528 18.85 -4.55 50.08
CA GLU A 528 17.67 -5.04 50.79
C GLU A 528 17.09 -6.18 49.94
N GLY A 529 17.02 -7.36 50.57
CA GLY A 529 16.52 -8.59 49.96
C GLY A 529 15.00 -8.65 50.04
N GLY A 530 14.37 -8.88 48.90
CA GLY A 530 13.00 -9.36 48.77
C GLY A 530 13.02 -10.61 47.89
N PHE A 531 12.57 -11.73 48.46
CA PHE A 531 12.41 -13.01 47.78
C PHE A 531 11.44 -12.88 46.61
N VAL A 532 11.83 -13.37 45.43
CA VAL A 532 10.92 -13.54 44.29
C VAL A 532 10.86 -15.03 43.98
N ALA A 533 9.65 -15.58 43.95
CA ALA A 533 9.40 -16.97 43.60
C ALA A 533 9.91 -17.29 42.19
N ASP A 534 10.29 -18.55 41.96
CA ASP A 534 10.85 -19.10 40.72
C ASP A 534 9.97 -18.94 39.45
N GLU A 535 8.85 -18.23 39.53
CA GLU A 535 7.93 -17.96 38.41
C GLU A 535 8.12 -16.59 37.73
N GLU A 536 8.87 -15.65 38.32
CA GLU A 536 9.00 -14.29 37.77
C GLU A 536 10.45 -13.84 37.51
N LEU A 537 11.15 -14.50 36.58
CA LEU A 537 12.30 -13.88 35.90
C LEU A 537 12.29 -14.19 34.39
N ALA A 538 12.15 -13.09 33.64
CA ALA A 538 12.19 -12.94 32.19
C ALA A 538 11.07 -13.62 31.39
N MET A 539 9.94 -12.92 31.23
CA MET A 539 9.11 -13.10 30.03
C MET A 539 10.00 -12.93 28.81
N ILE A 540 10.19 -14.03 28.10
CA ILE A 540 11.04 -14.08 26.92
C ILE A 540 10.33 -13.28 25.86
N ASN A 541 10.91 -12.12 25.52
CA ASN A 541 10.37 -11.34 24.44
C ASN A 541 10.62 -12.10 23.13
N THR A 542 9.61 -12.84 22.68
CA THR A 542 9.63 -13.63 21.43
C THR A 542 9.95 -12.75 20.23
N GLN A 543 9.61 -11.45 20.26
CA GLN A 543 9.94 -10.49 19.21
C GLN A 543 11.45 -10.18 19.18
N ALA A 544 12.10 -10.02 20.34
CA ALA A 544 13.53 -9.75 20.41
C ALA A 544 14.38 -10.91 19.87
N LEU A 545 13.89 -12.15 20.00
CA LEU A 545 14.56 -13.34 19.47
C LEU A 545 14.49 -13.42 17.94
N VAL A 546 13.39 -12.95 17.34
CA VAL A 546 13.22 -12.88 15.88
C VAL A 546 14.06 -11.73 15.30
N SER A 547 14.06 -10.56 15.93
CA SER A 547 14.88 -9.41 15.48
C SER A 547 16.39 -9.68 15.45
N GLY A 548 16.87 -10.59 16.32
CA GLY A 548 18.27 -11.04 16.31
C GLY A 548 18.66 -11.91 15.11
N LEU A 549 17.69 -12.52 14.41
CA LEU A 549 17.90 -13.32 13.19
C LEU A 549 17.98 -12.44 11.93
N ASP A 550 17.24 -11.33 11.90
CA ASP A 550 17.17 -10.39 10.78
C ASP A 550 18.35 -9.39 10.71
N GLY A 551 19.33 -9.48 11.62
CA GLY A 551 20.49 -8.58 11.75
C GLY A 551 21.43 -8.48 10.54
N GLY A 552 21.11 -9.14 9.42
CA GLY A 552 21.81 -9.02 8.14
C GLY A 552 21.22 -8.01 7.16
N LYS A 553 20.06 -7.39 7.41
CA LYS A 553 19.44 -6.47 6.44
C LYS A 553 18.39 -5.53 7.06
N LEU A 554 18.82 -4.39 7.57
CA LEU A 554 17.91 -3.26 7.83
C LEU A 554 18.44 -1.98 7.17
N THR A 555 17.72 -1.57 6.13
CA THR A 555 17.61 -0.18 5.70
C THR A 555 16.77 0.58 6.74
N SER A 556 17.32 1.68 7.23
CA SER A 556 16.72 2.60 8.18
C SER A 556 15.53 3.34 7.59
N GLU A 557 14.36 3.28 8.23
CA GLU A 557 13.32 4.31 8.14
C GLU A 557 12.32 4.10 9.30
N GLN A 558 12.40 4.95 10.33
CA GLN A 558 11.28 5.67 10.96
C GLN A 558 11.74 6.36 12.25
N GLU A 559 11.46 7.67 12.36
CA GLU A 559 10.73 8.29 13.48
C GLU A 559 10.65 9.81 13.29
N SER A 560 9.42 10.35 13.20
CA SER A 560 9.09 11.70 13.69
C SER A 560 7.58 11.84 13.88
N ALA A 561 7.09 11.57 15.08
CA ALA A 561 5.79 12.01 15.56
C ALA A 561 6.03 13.05 16.67
N GLY A 562 5.77 14.32 16.37
CA GLY A 562 5.82 15.41 17.34
C GLY A 562 4.46 15.60 17.99
N SER A 563 4.39 15.42 19.31
CA SER A 563 3.28 15.84 20.17
C SER A 563 3.54 17.27 20.65
N ASP A 564 2.67 18.20 20.28
CA ASP A 564 2.73 19.60 20.70
C ASP A 564 1.78 19.83 21.88
N VAL A 565 2.34 20.04 23.08
CA VAL A 565 1.61 20.39 24.30
C VAL A 565 1.88 21.86 24.61
N GLN A 566 0.83 22.67 24.49
CA GLN A 566 0.80 24.07 24.86
C GLN A 566 1.16 24.26 26.35
N LYS A 567 2.24 25.02 26.63
CA LYS A 567 2.50 25.63 27.94
C LYS A 567 2.10 27.10 27.89
N THR A 568 1.08 27.44 28.66
CA THR A 568 0.70 28.81 29.05
C THR A 568 1.64 29.33 30.15
N PRO A 569 1.97 30.63 30.19
CA PRO A 569 2.73 31.25 31.28
C PRO A 569 1.81 31.78 32.40
N PRO A 570 2.33 32.03 33.62
CA PRO A 570 1.50 32.31 34.80
C PRO A 570 1.06 33.77 34.90
N ILE A 571 -0.14 33.91 35.47
CA ILE A 571 -0.82 35.16 35.85
C ILE A 571 -0.26 35.66 37.19
N VAL A 572 0.09 36.95 37.25
CA VAL A 572 0.31 37.71 38.49
C VAL A 572 -0.96 38.50 38.78
N VAL A 573 -1.43 38.45 40.03
CA VAL A 573 -2.71 38.99 40.52
C VAL A 573 -2.49 40.31 41.26
N SER A 574 -3.41 41.25 41.03
CA SER A 574 -3.98 42.25 41.98
C SER A 574 -3.60 43.73 41.77
N PRO A 575 -4.45 44.70 42.20
CA PRO A 575 -5.91 44.72 42.09
C PRO A 575 -6.55 46.11 41.78
N ALA A 576 -7.84 46.03 41.43
CA ALA A 576 -8.97 46.90 41.81
C ALA A 576 -9.04 48.39 41.44
N SER A 577 -10.11 48.72 40.70
CA SER A 577 -11.06 49.87 40.78
C SER A 577 -11.54 50.21 39.35
N GLU A 578 -12.75 50.62 39.02
CA GLU A 578 -14.10 50.66 39.60
C GLU A 578 -14.99 51.06 38.38
N GLU A 579 -16.31 50.86 38.48
CA GLU A 579 -17.36 51.50 37.67
C GLU A 579 -17.58 51.11 36.18
N ALA A 580 -18.77 50.54 35.93
CA ALA A 580 -19.56 50.71 34.69
C ALA A 580 -20.55 51.88 34.89
N PRO A 581 -21.52 52.22 33.99
CA PRO A 581 -21.82 51.76 32.62
C PRO A 581 -22.21 52.91 31.63
N LYS A 582 -22.69 52.53 30.42
CA LYS A 582 -23.73 53.15 29.53
C LYS A 582 -23.30 53.20 28.05
N THR A 583 -23.91 52.43 27.12
CA THR A 583 -25.12 52.72 26.28
C THR A 583 -24.97 54.06 25.54
N GLU A 584 -24.93 54.20 24.21
CA GLU A 584 -25.85 53.80 23.11
C GLU A 584 -25.09 54.13 21.79
N ASP A 585 -25.08 53.28 20.77
CA ASP A 585 -26.04 53.20 19.65
C ASP A 585 -25.78 54.19 18.48
N VAL A 586 -26.20 53.76 17.29
CA VAL A 586 -26.31 54.49 15.99
C VAL A 586 -25.16 54.31 14.96
N THR A 587 -25.48 53.45 13.99
CA THR A 587 -24.90 53.27 12.64
C THR A 587 -25.49 54.30 11.63
N PRO A 588 -25.32 54.18 10.29
CA PRO A 588 -24.12 54.54 9.51
C PRO A 588 -24.44 55.49 8.32
N ALA A 589 -23.47 55.65 7.42
CA ALA A 589 -23.60 55.89 5.95
C ALA A 589 -23.10 57.27 5.40
N PRO A 590 -22.96 57.45 4.06
CA PRO A 590 -21.65 57.29 3.38
C PRO A 590 -21.36 58.36 2.29
N TYR A 591 -20.12 58.82 2.02
CA TYR A 591 -19.93 59.77 0.89
C TYR A 591 -18.60 59.65 0.09
N LYS A 592 -18.81 59.26 -1.18
CA LYS A 592 -18.24 59.77 -2.46
C LYS A 592 -16.82 59.46 -2.96
N ARG A 593 -16.86 58.81 -4.14
CA ARG A 593 -15.95 58.79 -5.31
C ARG A 593 -15.23 60.11 -5.62
N ARG A 594 -13.99 60.01 -6.11
CA ARG A 594 -13.40 60.93 -7.11
C ARG A 594 -12.61 60.17 -8.18
N LEU A 595 -12.85 60.56 -9.43
CA LEU A 595 -12.14 60.21 -10.67
C LEU A 595 -10.71 60.81 -10.69
N CYS A 596 -9.78 60.16 -11.40
CA CYS A 596 -8.76 60.87 -12.19
C CYS A 596 -8.35 60.12 -13.47
N ARG A 597 -7.84 60.92 -14.42
CA ARG A 597 -7.90 60.80 -15.89
C ARG A 597 -6.79 59.98 -16.56
N ARG A 598 -7.12 59.51 -17.77
CA ARG A 598 -6.26 59.09 -18.88
C ARG A 598 -5.17 60.12 -19.27
N ARG A 599 -4.02 59.63 -19.74
CA ARG A 599 -3.18 60.26 -20.78
C ARG A 599 -2.77 59.22 -21.82
N LYS A 600 -3.11 59.51 -23.10
CA LYS A 600 -2.52 58.93 -24.31
C LYS A 600 -1.36 59.84 -24.73
N GLN A 601 -0.29 59.27 -25.29
CA GLN A 601 0.47 59.90 -26.37
C GLN A 601 1.21 58.82 -27.20
N LYS A 602 0.98 58.88 -28.50
CA LYS A 602 1.76 58.38 -29.65
C LYS A 602 2.02 59.64 -30.51
N PRO A 603 3.07 59.69 -31.35
CA PRO A 603 3.19 58.87 -32.56
C PRO A 603 4.11 57.66 -32.39
#